data_AF-A0A1I5YZV5-F1
#
_entry.id   AF-A0A1I5YZV5-F1
#
_cell.length_a   1.000
_cell.length_b   1.000
_cell.length_c   1.000
_cell.angle_alpha   90.00
_cell.angle_beta   90.00
_cell.angle_gamma   90.00
#
_symmetry.space_group_name_H-M   'P 1'
#
loop_
_entity.id
_entity.type
_entity.pdbx_description
1 polymer ?
#
loop_
_entity_poly.entity_id
_entity_poly.type
_entity_poly.pdbx_seq_one_letter_code
_entity_poly.pdbx_strand_id
1 'polypeptide(L)' 'MSEKGDMYEVPKKEGSVWPNDICPAYTPRQDAIPSIRGCWYCQYADFHLNKERVLEVGICNWPEKILK' A
#
# COMPACT_ATOMS: atom_id res chain seq x y z
N MET A 1 18.81 -8.65 -6.17
CA MET A 1 17.79 -9.42 -5.45
C MET A 1 16.47 -9.25 -6.18
N SER A 2 15.81 -10.35 -6.56
CA SER A 2 14.51 -10.27 -7.23
C SER A 2 13.46 -9.83 -6.21
N GLU A 3 12.98 -8.59 -6.33
CA GLU A 3 11.85 -8.08 -5.55
C GLU A 3 10.58 -8.82 -5.99
N LYS A 4 10.36 -10.03 -5.45
CA LYS A 4 9.09 -10.74 -5.63
C LYS A 4 8.00 -9.90 -4.99
N GLY A 5 7.13 -9.35 -5.82
CA GLY A 5 5.84 -8.82 -5.35
C GLY A 5 4.92 -9.98 -5.04
N ASP A 6 4.40 -10.04 -3.82
CA ASP A 6 3.48 -11.09 -3.45
C ASP A 6 2.04 -10.69 -3.84
N MET A 7 1.36 -11.59 -4.55
CA MET A 7 -0.09 -11.46 -4.74
C MET A 7 -0.78 -12.11 -3.53
N TYR A 8 -1.59 -11.34 -2.83
CA TYR A 8 -2.31 -11.80 -1.66
C TYR A 8 -3.75 -12.15 -2.01
N GLU A 9 -4.30 -13.17 -1.35
CA GLU A 9 -5.73 -13.52 -1.44
C GLU A 9 -6.61 -12.66 -0.52
N VAL A 10 -6.00 -12.03 0.49
CA VAL A 10 -6.67 -11.18 1.48
C VAL A 10 -5.84 -9.92 1.78
N PRO A 11 -6.46 -8.77 2.11
CA PRO A 11 -5.72 -7.58 2.53
C PRO A 11 -4.99 -7.82 3.86
N LYS A 12 -3.71 -7.41 3.95
CA LYS A 12 -2.91 -7.51 5.18
C LYS A 12 -3.21 -6.39 6.15
N LYS A 13 -4.44 -6.32 6.68
CA LYS A 13 -4.86 -5.28 7.63
C LYS A 13 -3.84 -5.13 8.77
N GLU A 14 -3.42 -3.90 9.06
CA GLU A 14 -2.38 -3.53 10.04
C GLU A 14 -0.99 -4.14 9.78
N GLY A 15 -0.80 -4.80 8.64
CA GLY A 15 0.45 -5.42 8.23
C GLY A 15 1.22 -4.57 7.21
N SER A 16 2.50 -4.94 7.04
CA SER A 16 3.40 -4.28 6.08
C SER A 16 3.01 -4.56 4.64
N VAL A 17 3.11 -3.51 3.81
CA VAL A 17 2.92 -3.54 2.37
C VAL A 17 4.16 -3.05 1.62
N TRP A 18 4.45 -3.72 0.51
CA TRP A 18 5.62 -3.46 -0.32
C TRP A 18 5.23 -2.87 -1.70
N PRO A 19 6.21 -2.33 -2.47
CA PRO A 19 5.97 -1.74 -3.79
C PRO A 19 5.24 -2.66 -4.75
N ASN A 20 5.67 -3.92 -4.81
CA ASN A 20 5.23 -4.89 -5.80
C ASN A 20 4.12 -5.82 -5.28
N ASP A 21 3.76 -5.70 -4.00
CA ASP A 21 2.66 -6.46 -3.41
C ASP A 21 1.34 -6.09 -4.07
N ILE A 22 0.43 -7.04 -4.28
CA ILE A 22 -0.90 -6.73 -4.80
C ILE A 22 -1.92 -7.49 -3.95
N CYS A 23 -2.87 -6.77 -3.36
CA CYS A 23 -3.96 -7.36 -2.57
C CYS A 23 -5.30 -7.21 -3.31
N PRO A 24 -6.33 -8.01 -2.97
CA PRO A 24 -7.61 -7.97 -3.67
C PRO A 24 -8.38 -6.66 -3.43
N ALA A 25 -8.03 -5.92 -2.37
CA ALA A 25 -8.60 -4.61 -2.05
C ALA A 25 -7.80 -3.44 -2.66
N TYR A 26 -6.83 -3.71 -3.52
CA TYR A 26 -6.04 -2.67 -4.17
C TYR A 26 -6.97 -1.65 -4.83
N THR A 27 -6.89 -0.41 -4.36
CA THR A 27 -7.60 0.71 -4.96
C THR A 27 -6.60 1.85 -5.14
N PRO A 28 -6.31 2.27 -6.38
CA PRO A 28 -5.33 3.32 -6.63
C PRO A 28 -5.73 4.62 -5.94
N ARG A 29 -4.74 5.37 -5.43
CA ARG A 29 -4.93 6.79 -5.07
C ARG A 29 -5.14 7.64 -6.33
N GLN A 30 -5.68 8.85 -6.16
CA GLN A 30 -6.03 9.75 -7.28
C GLN A 30 -4.84 10.08 -8.20
N ASP A 31 -3.64 10.12 -7.65
CA ASP A 31 -2.36 10.42 -8.29
C ASP A 31 -1.55 9.16 -8.65
N ALA A 32 -2.14 7.97 -8.58
CA ALA A 32 -1.46 6.74 -8.96
C ALA A 32 -1.27 6.65 -10.48
N ILE A 33 -0.09 6.20 -10.91
CA ILE A 33 0.20 5.93 -12.31
C ILE A 33 -0.57 4.66 -12.73
N PRO A 34 -1.49 4.71 -13.73
CA PRO A 34 -2.39 3.58 -14.04
C PRO A 34 -1.69 2.27 -14.44
N SER A 35 -0.47 2.36 -14.99
CA SER A 35 0.34 1.22 -15.38
C SER A 35 1.09 0.56 -14.22
N ILE A 36 1.13 1.19 -13.03
CA ILE A 36 1.81 0.66 -11.85
C ILE A 36 0.77 0.14 -10.86
N ARG A 37 0.79 -1.16 -10.61
CA ARG A 37 -0.07 -1.82 -9.63
C ARG A 37 0.79 -2.36 -8.50
N GLY A 38 0.44 -1.94 -7.29
CA GLY A 38 1.22 -2.23 -6.09
C GLY A 38 0.57 -1.67 -4.85
N CYS A 39 0.57 -2.39 -3.73
CA CYS A 39 -0.07 -1.99 -2.47
C CYS A 39 0.50 -0.65 -1.97
N TRP A 40 1.76 -0.33 -2.28
CA TRP A 40 2.31 1.00 -2.04
C TRP A 40 1.51 2.11 -2.71
N TYR A 41 0.94 1.86 -3.89
CA TYR A 41 0.12 2.80 -4.66
C TYR A 41 -1.36 2.82 -4.27
N CYS A 42 -1.73 2.03 -3.26
CA CYS A 42 -3.08 1.92 -2.77
C CYS A 42 -3.48 3.11 -1.88
N GLN A 43 -4.74 3.54 -1.92
CA GLN A 43 -5.29 4.59 -1.04
C GLN A 43 -5.36 4.18 0.45
N TYR A 44 -5.20 2.89 0.73
CA TYR A 44 -5.21 2.31 2.08
C TYR A 44 -3.81 2.20 2.70
N ALA A 45 -2.76 2.46 1.93
CA ALA A 45 -1.39 2.33 2.42
C ALA A 45 -0.92 3.63 3.08
N ASP A 46 -0.54 3.54 4.36
CA ASP A 46 0.00 4.65 5.15
C ASP A 46 1.51 4.52 5.32
N PHE A 47 2.22 5.62 5.07
CA PHE A 47 3.68 5.73 5.20
C PHE A 47 4.07 6.73 6.28
N HIS A 48 3.09 7.25 7.03
CA HIS A 48 3.29 8.29 8.04
C HIS A 48 3.99 9.54 7.47
N LEU A 49 3.76 9.89 6.21
CA LEU A 49 4.38 11.06 5.55
C LEU A 49 4.06 12.39 6.25
N ASN A 50 2.95 12.41 6.99
CA ASN A 50 2.43 13.54 7.75
C ASN A 50 2.69 13.44 9.27
N LYS A 51 3.42 12.41 9.74
CA LYS A 51 3.80 12.26 11.15
C LYS A 51 5.29 12.57 11.32
N GLU A 52 5.72 12.77 12.56
CA GLU A 52 7.13 13.05 12.90
C GLU A 52 8.09 11.96 12.39
N ARG A 53 7.63 10.71 12.35
CA ARG A 53 8.40 9.57 11.85
C ARG A 53 7.72 8.93 10.64
N VAL A 54 8.36 9.07 9.49
CA VAL A 54 8.03 8.36 8.25
C VAL A 54 8.40 6.88 8.37
N LEU A 55 7.63 6.00 7.74
CA LEU A 55 7.91 4.58 7.66
C LEU A 55 8.64 4.22 6.36
N GLU A 56 9.62 3.32 6.46
CA GLU A 56 10.30 2.74 5.29
C GLU A 56 9.41 1.75 4.53
N VAL A 57 8.46 1.14 5.24
CA VAL A 57 7.45 0.21 4.71
C VAL A 57 6.05 0.72 5.03
N GLY A 58 5.12 0.55 4.09
CA GLY A 58 3.74 1.00 4.32
C GLY A 58 2.99 0.08 5.26
N ILE A 59 1.96 0.60 5.91
CA ILE A 59 0.98 -0.19 6.66
C ILE A 59 -0.35 -0.19 5.89
N CYS A 60 -0.96 -1.35 5.73
CA CYS A 60 -2.29 -1.45 5.14
C CYS A 60 -3.36 -1.12 6.19
N ASN A 61 -4.02 0.02 6.04
CA ASN A 61 -5.10 0.45 6.91
C ASN A 61 -6.49 0.06 6.38
N TRP A 62 -6.57 -0.83 5.38
CA TRP A 62 -7.86 -1.31 4.87
C TRP A 62 -8.75 -1.82 6.02
N PRO A 63 -10.04 -1.44 6.08
CA PRO A 63 -10.81 -0.70 5.06
C PRO A 63 -10.77 0.84 5.16
N GLU A 64 -10.00 1.39 6.09
CA GLU A 64 -9.91 2.83 6.32
C GLU A 64 -9.00 3.50 5.29
N LYS A 65 -9.59 4.42 4.52
CA LYS A 65 -8.83 5.23 3.57
C LYS A 65 -7.98 6.23 4.32
N ILE A 66 -6.74 6.39 3.85
CA ILE A 66 -5.89 7.49 4.28
C ILE A 66 -6.28 8.70 3.45
N LEU A 67 -7.27 9.43 3.95
CA LEU A 67 -7.66 10.73 3.39
C LEU A 67 -6.49 11.68 3.58
N LYS A 68 -5.98 12.22 2.47
CA LYS A 68 -4.99 13.30 2.45
C LYS A 68 -5.66 14.63 2.81
#